data_AF-A0A933FXM8-F1
#
_entry.id   AF-A0A933FXM8-F1
#
_cell.length_a   1.000
_cell.length_b   1.000
_cell.length_c   1.000
_cell.angle_alpha   90.00
_cell.angle_beta   90.00
_cell.angle_gamma   90.00
#
_symmetry.space_group_name_H-M   'P 1'
#
loop_
_entity.id
_entity.type
_entity.pdbx_description
1 polymer ?
#
loop_
_entity_poly.entity_id
_entity_poly.type
_entity_poly.pdbx_seq_one_letter_code
_entity_poly.pdbx_strand_id
1 'polypeptide(L)'
;MPLILKDNDRNRKDMLEKPEPILHQPGESKTARLRRVVLVVVIITVIGGGIFLLYQSNLIQGFLQPSERTSVETIQQPPSITPDETTMAEADRRLKSFLPEGTGNLTVYIGSYPNRADAEEEVGRWKEAGYLSFVVEIPGWNRVALGRYTLVSEARQEAEKLVEAFEYGYWIGPIVNPYP
;
A
#
# COMPACT_ATOMS: atom_id res chain seq x y z
N MET A 1 0.32 57.77 -16.60
CA MET A 1 0.13 56.87 -17.76
C MET A 1 0.76 55.52 -17.41
N PRO A 2 -0.01 54.43 -17.32
CA PRO A 2 0.56 53.12 -17.02
C PRO A 2 1.14 52.47 -18.28
N LEU A 3 2.38 51.98 -18.17
CA LEU A 3 3.10 51.25 -19.21
C LEU A 3 2.63 49.80 -19.22
N ILE A 4 1.98 49.41 -20.32
CA ILE A 4 1.60 48.04 -20.65
C ILE A 4 2.86 47.32 -21.14
N LEU A 5 3.44 46.43 -20.32
CA LEU A 5 4.43 45.46 -20.81
C LEU A 5 3.70 44.26 -21.40
N LYS A 6 4.04 43.98 -22.65
CA LYS A 6 3.48 42.95 -23.53
C LYS A 6 4.33 41.69 -23.42
N ASP A 7 3.72 40.62 -22.92
CA ASP A 7 4.31 39.28 -22.87
C ASP A 7 4.70 38.78 -24.28
N ASN A 8 5.96 38.40 -24.46
CA ASN A 8 6.44 37.78 -25.70
C ASN A 8 7.54 36.74 -25.45
N ASP A 9 7.21 35.69 -24.69
CA ASP A 9 8.08 34.52 -24.45
C ASP A 9 7.42 33.21 -24.91
N ARG A 10 7.09 33.14 -26.21
CA ARG A 10 6.67 31.90 -26.89
C ARG A 10 7.53 31.64 -28.12
N ASN A 11 8.85 31.49 -28.01
CA ASN A 11 9.60 30.75 -29.05
C ASN A 11 11.06 30.39 -28.66
N ARG A 12 11.25 29.40 -27.78
CA ARG A 12 12.58 28.83 -27.51
C ARG A 12 12.58 27.30 -27.40
N LYS A 13 11.76 26.62 -28.22
CA LYS A 13 11.74 25.13 -28.27
C LYS A 13 12.54 24.52 -29.42
N ASP A 14 13.11 25.31 -30.33
CA ASP A 14 13.71 24.77 -31.56
C ASP A 14 15.23 25.00 -31.64
N MET A 15 15.95 24.82 -30.53
CA MET A 15 17.42 24.73 -30.57
C MET A 15 17.90 23.33 -30.21
N LEU A 16 17.98 22.51 -31.27
CA LEU A 16 19.19 21.75 -31.59
C LEU A 16 19.56 20.60 -30.64
N GLU A 17 18.65 19.65 -30.43
CA GLU A 17 19.04 18.30 -30.04
C GLU A 17 19.69 17.60 -31.25
N LYS A 18 21.02 17.55 -31.20
CA LYS A 18 21.85 16.73 -32.08
C LYS A 18 21.40 15.26 -31.91
N PRO A 19 21.06 14.52 -32.98
CA PRO A 19 20.67 13.12 -32.85
C PRO A 19 21.84 12.37 -32.20
N GLU A 20 21.59 11.81 -31.02
CA GLU A 20 22.59 11.00 -30.33
C GLU A 20 22.97 9.82 -31.24
N PRO A 21 24.26 9.48 -31.34
CA PRO A 21 24.70 8.33 -32.11
C PRO A 21 23.98 7.09 -31.57
N ILE A 22 23.21 6.44 -32.44
CA ILE A 22 22.51 5.20 -32.14
C ILE A 22 23.57 4.16 -31.78
N LEU A 23 23.79 3.99 -30.48
CA LEU A 23 24.71 2.99 -29.96
C LEU A 23 24.06 1.64 -30.23
N HIS A 24 24.50 0.98 -31.30
CA HIS A 24 24.08 -0.38 -31.64
C HIS A 24 24.21 -1.25 -30.40
N GLN A 25 23.09 -1.58 -29.77
CA GLN A 25 23.11 -2.52 -28.66
C GLN A 25 23.66 -3.84 -29.20
N PRO A 26 24.72 -4.39 -28.59
CA PRO A 26 25.27 -5.66 -29.03
C PRO A 26 24.15 -6.70 -28.99
N GLY A 27 23.84 -7.27 -30.15
CA GLY A 27 22.75 -8.24 -30.31
C GLY A 27 22.86 -9.31 -29.24
N GLU A 28 21.83 -9.41 -28.40
CA GLU A 28 21.78 -10.32 -27.28
C GLU A 28 21.99 -11.76 -27.80
N SER A 29 23.18 -12.30 -27.57
CA SER A 29 23.53 -13.63 -28.04
C SER A 29 22.61 -14.65 -27.38
N LYS A 30 22.19 -15.68 -28.14
CA LYS A 30 21.30 -16.75 -27.64
C LYS A 30 21.84 -17.41 -26.36
N THR A 31 23.15 -17.40 -26.15
CA THR A 31 23.84 -17.87 -24.95
C THR A 31 23.58 -17.01 -23.71
N ALA A 32 23.37 -15.70 -23.86
CA ALA A 32 23.03 -14.81 -22.75
C ALA A 32 21.63 -15.09 -22.20
N ARG A 33 20.66 -15.37 -23.09
CA ARG A 33 19.30 -15.77 -22.67
C ARG A 33 19.29 -17.10 -21.93
N LEU A 34 20.01 -18.10 -22.44
CA LEU A 34 20.12 -19.40 -21.78
C LEU A 34 20.74 -19.27 -20.38
N ARG A 35 21.79 -18.46 -20.21
CA ARG A 35 22.43 -18.22 -18.92
C ARG A 35 21.47 -17.60 -17.90
N ARG A 36 20.62 -16.65 -18.31
CA ARG A 36 19.61 -16.06 -17.41
C ARG A 36 18.58 -17.09 -16.97
N VAL A 37 18.08 -17.91 -17.89
CA VAL A 37 17.09 -18.95 -17.56
C VAL A 37 17.67 -19.95 -16.57
N VAL A 38 18.89 -20.44 -16.81
CA VAL A 38 19.57 -21.37 -15.89
C VAL A 38 19.74 -20.74 -14.50
N LEU A 39 20.13 -19.48 -14.44
CA LEU A 39 20.31 -18.77 -13.16
C LEU A 39 19.00 -18.64 -12.38
N VAL A 40 17.88 -18.33 -13.05
CA VAL A 40 16.55 -18.25 -12.42
C VAL A 40 16.12 -19.61 -11.88
N VAL A 41 16.31 -20.69 -12.63
CA VAL A 41 15.95 -22.05 -12.19
C VAL A 41 16.76 -22.47 -10.96
N VAL A 42 18.06 -22.17 -10.91
CA VAL A 42 18.91 -22.45 -9.75
C VAL A 42 18.43 -21.69 -8.52
N ILE A 43 18.08 -20.40 -8.65
CA ILE A 43 17.56 -19.60 -7.52
C ILE A 43 16.25 -20.20 -6.99
N ILE A 44 15.32 -20.55 -7.88
CA ILE A 44 14.04 -21.16 -7.48
C ILE A 44 14.29 -22.49 -6.76
N THR A 45 15.24 -23.29 -7.23
CA THR A 45 15.58 -24.58 -6.61
C THR A 45 16.20 -24.41 -5.22
N VAL A 46 17.07 -23.41 -5.02
CA VAL A 46 17.69 -23.13 -3.72
C VAL A 46 16.64 -22.60 -2.72
N ILE A 47 15.78 -21.67 -3.15
CA ILE A 47 14.73 -21.13 -2.29
C ILE A 47 13.69 -22.21 -1.94
N GLY A 48 13.20 -22.93 -2.95
CA GLY A 48 12.23 -24.01 -2.75
C GLY A 48 12.79 -25.14 -1.90
N GLY A 49 14.05 -25.53 -2.12
CA GLY A 49 14.74 -26.54 -1.31
C GLY A 49 14.95 -26.09 0.14
N GLY A 50 15.30 -24.82 0.36
CA GLY A 50 15.44 -24.25 1.70
C GLY A 50 14.11 -24.23 2.46
N ILE A 51 13.03 -23.80 1.82
CA ILE A 51 11.68 -23.82 2.40
C ILE A 51 11.24 -25.27 2.71
N PHE A 52 11.48 -26.21 1.80
CA PHE A 52 11.16 -27.63 2.00
C PHE A 52 11.92 -28.24 3.18
N LEU A 53 13.22 -27.94 3.33
CA LEU A 53 14.01 -28.36 4.48
C LEU A 53 13.51 -27.75 5.80
N LEU A 54 13.07 -26.48 5.78
CA LEU A 54 12.47 -25.84 6.95
C LEU A 54 11.15 -26.53 7.35
N TYR A 55 10.30 -26.87 6.37
CA TYR A 55 9.07 -27.64 6.62
C TYR A 55 9.34 -29.02 7.21
N GLN A 56 10.36 -29.73 6.71
CA GLN A 56 10.68 -31.07 7.23
C GLN A 56 11.26 -31.02 8.65
N SER A 57 11.88 -29.90 9.04
CA SER A 57 12.60 -29.80 10.32
C SER A 57 11.70 -29.66 11.56
N ASN A 58 10.37 -29.54 11.43
CA ASN A 58 9.41 -29.32 12.55
C ASN A 58 9.78 -28.19 13.53
N LEU A 59 10.76 -27.35 13.19
CA LEU A 59 11.34 -26.34 14.09
C LEU A 59 10.38 -25.16 14.37
N ILE A 60 9.31 -25.02 13.58
CA ILE A 60 8.36 -23.90 13.66
C ILE A 60 7.18 -24.21 14.60
N GLN A 61 6.91 -25.47 14.95
CA GLN A 61 5.76 -25.81 15.82
C GLN A 61 5.95 -25.40 17.29
N GLY A 62 7.17 -25.06 17.73
CA GLY A 62 7.44 -24.64 19.10
C GLY A 62 7.15 -23.17 19.43
N PHE A 63 6.97 -22.30 18.43
CA PHE A 63 6.91 -20.84 18.65
C PHE A 63 5.50 -20.22 18.48
N LEU A 64 4.50 -21.04 18.17
CA LEU A 64 3.09 -20.64 18.08
C LEU A 64 2.24 -21.42 19.08
N GLN A 65 2.66 -21.49 20.34
CA GLN A 65 1.71 -21.82 21.42
C GLN A 65 1.01 -20.53 21.86
N PRO A 66 -0.23 -20.27 21.39
CA PRO A 66 -1.07 -19.29 22.07
C PRO A 66 -1.18 -19.73 23.53
N SER A 67 -0.88 -18.81 24.45
CA SER A 67 -1.14 -19.03 25.87
C SER A 67 -2.64 -19.20 26.06
N GLU A 68 -3.09 -20.45 26.13
CA GLU A 68 -4.31 -20.81 26.82
C GLU A 68 -4.10 -20.51 28.32
N ARG A 69 -4.40 -19.27 28.71
CA ARG A 69 -4.67 -18.96 30.11
C ARG A 69 -6.03 -18.30 30.25
N THR A 70 -6.86 -19.07 30.94
CA THR A 70 -7.96 -18.63 31.80
C THR A 70 -9.31 -18.50 31.10
N SER A 71 -9.95 -19.67 31.00
CA SER A 71 -11.39 -19.81 31.21
C SER A 71 -11.81 -19.16 32.54
N VAL A 72 -12.71 -18.18 32.47
CA VAL A 72 -13.74 -18.02 33.49
C VAL A 72 -15.09 -18.01 32.77
N GLU A 73 -15.74 -19.15 32.94
CA GLU A 73 -17.13 -19.44 32.69
C GLU A 73 -18.03 -18.46 33.46
N THR A 74 -18.89 -17.73 32.74
CA THR A 74 -20.20 -17.29 33.27
C THR A 74 -21.18 -17.32 32.11
N ILE A 75 -21.88 -18.43 32.01
CA ILE A 75 -23.02 -18.64 31.13
C ILE A 75 -24.14 -17.72 31.63
N GLN A 76 -24.35 -16.60 30.94
CA GLN A 76 -25.57 -15.82 31.05
C GLN A 76 -26.38 -16.02 29.76
N GLN A 77 -27.48 -16.74 29.92
CA GLN A 77 -28.46 -17.14 28.93
C GLN A 77 -28.90 -15.96 28.05
N PRO A 78 -28.78 -16.03 26.71
CA PRO A 78 -29.23 -14.95 25.85
C PRO A 78 -30.77 -14.91 25.79
N PRO A 79 -31.39 -13.73 25.94
CA PRO A 79 -32.80 -13.56 25.58
C PRO A 79 -32.96 -13.79 24.07
N SER A 80 -34.01 -14.53 23.70
CA SER A 80 -34.43 -14.70 22.32
C SER A 80 -34.85 -13.35 21.75
N ILE A 81 -33.95 -12.69 21.03
CA ILE A 81 -34.20 -11.44 20.33
C ILE A 81 -34.70 -11.78 18.94
N THR A 82 -35.96 -11.47 18.68
CA THR A 82 -36.54 -11.41 17.34
C THR A 82 -35.66 -10.50 16.47
N PRO A 83 -35.30 -10.89 15.21
CA PRO A 83 -34.50 -10.03 14.35
C PRO A 83 -35.31 -8.79 13.97
N ASP A 84 -35.12 -7.71 14.71
CA ASP A 84 -35.65 -6.41 14.36
C ASP A 84 -34.74 -5.81 13.30
N GLU A 85 -35.33 -5.43 12.17
CA GLU A 85 -34.69 -4.91 10.94
C GLU A 85 -33.95 -3.57 11.16
N THR A 86 -33.96 -3.08 12.40
CA THR A 86 -33.28 -1.87 12.89
C THR A 86 -31.79 -2.11 13.19
N THR A 87 -31.31 -3.37 13.19
CA THR A 87 -29.97 -3.74 13.70
C THR A 87 -28.83 -3.65 12.68
N MET A 88 -29.09 -3.41 11.38
CA MET A 88 -28.01 -3.20 10.40
C MET A 88 -27.43 -1.78 10.44
N ALA A 89 -28.22 -0.76 10.80
CA ALA A 89 -27.76 0.63 10.86
C ALA A 89 -26.88 0.94 12.10
N GLU A 90 -26.99 0.13 13.15
CA GLU A 90 -26.28 0.37 14.42
C GLU A 90 -24.97 -0.44 14.55
N ALA A 91 -24.88 -1.60 13.90
CA ALA A 91 -23.62 -2.32 13.72
C ALA A 91 -22.60 -1.50 12.90
N ASP A 92 -23.08 -0.80 11.86
CA ASP A 92 -22.28 0.11 11.04
C ASP A 92 -21.79 1.35 11.82
N ARG A 93 -22.52 1.76 12.86
CA ARG A 93 -22.12 2.87 13.73
C ARG A 93 -21.07 2.48 14.77
N ARG A 94 -21.03 1.22 15.22
CA ARG A 94 -20.04 0.75 16.21
C ARG A 94 -18.69 0.38 15.58
N LEU A 95 -18.65 0.03 14.30
CA LEU A 95 -17.39 -0.15 13.56
C LEU A 95 -16.69 1.18 13.26
N LYS A 96 -17.43 2.29 13.19
CA LYS A 96 -16.89 3.62 12.88
C LYS A 96 -16.05 4.28 13.98
N SER A 97 -16.05 3.76 15.22
CA SER A 97 -15.37 4.41 16.35
C SER A 97 -14.03 3.78 16.74
N PHE A 98 -13.54 2.76 16.03
CA PHE A 98 -12.29 2.06 16.38
C PHE A 98 -11.05 2.54 15.63
N LEU A 99 -11.20 3.46 14.67
CA LEU A 99 -10.02 4.02 14.02
C LEU A 99 -9.54 5.24 14.79
N PRO A 100 -8.28 5.28 15.22
CA PRO A 100 -7.70 6.51 15.71
C PRO A 100 -7.77 7.54 14.59
N GLU A 101 -8.51 8.63 14.79
CA GLU A 101 -8.29 9.87 14.06
C GLU A 101 -6.88 10.35 14.42
N GLY A 102 -5.88 9.73 13.79
CA GLY A 102 -4.50 10.02 14.09
C GLY A 102 -4.21 11.46 13.71
N THR A 103 -3.73 12.24 14.67
CA THR A 103 -3.18 13.59 14.42
C THR A 103 -1.77 13.53 13.86
N GLY A 104 -1.26 12.33 13.60
CA GLY A 104 0.07 12.08 13.09
C GLY A 104 0.34 12.63 11.70
N ASN A 105 1.63 12.85 11.42
CA ASN A 105 2.14 13.36 10.15
C ASN A 105 2.63 12.23 9.23
N LEU A 106 2.56 10.97 9.66
CA LEU A 106 2.93 9.81 8.86
C LEU A 106 1.68 9.09 8.36
N THR A 107 1.79 8.42 7.22
CA THR A 107 0.72 7.59 6.65
C THR A 107 1.31 6.38 5.94
N VAL A 108 0.48 5.37 5.70
CA VAL A 108 0.82 4.20 4.89
C VAL A 108 0.29 4.45 3.48
N TYR A 109 1.19 4.49 2.50
CA TYR A 109 0.82 4.60 1.10
C TYR A 109 0.76 3.21 0.47
N ILE A 110 -0.33 2.95 -0.26
CA ILE A 110 -0.65 1.63 -0.82
C ILE A 110 -0.74 1.62 -2.35
N GLY A 111 -0.68 2.81 -2.97
CA GLY A 111 -0.76 2.95 -4.43
C GLY A 111 -0.44 4.37 -4.89
N SER A 112 -0.02 4.49 -6.15
CA SER A 112 0.18 5.75 -6.87
C SER A 112 -0.51 5.68 -8.23
N TYR A 113 -1.38 6.62 -8.52
CA TYR A 113 -2.20 6.64 -9.73
C TYR A 113 -1.93 7.92 -10.54
N PRO A 114 -1.88 7.86 -11.87
CA PRO A 114 -1.74 9.05 -12.70
C PRO A 114 -3.01 9.91 -12.67
N ASN A 115 -4.19 9.27 -12.60
CA ASN A 115 -5.48 9.95 -12.56
C ASN A 115 -6.02 10.03 -11.13
N ARG A 116 -6.66 11.15 -10.81
CA ARG A 116 -7.29 11.35 -9.49
C ARG A 116 -8.52 10.45 -9.31
N ALA A 117 -9.29 10.20 -10.37
CA ALA A 117 -10.48 9.35 -10.32
C ALA A 117 -10.14 7.92 -9.85
N ASP A 118 -9.10 7.31 -10.44
CA ASP A 118 -8.64 5.96 -10.07
C ASP A 118 -8.17 5.91 -8.59
N ALA A 119 -7.50 6.96 -8.11
CA ALA A 119 -7.10 7.07 -6.71
C ALA A 119 -8.30 7.26 -5.76
N GLU A 120 -9.32 8.01 -6.17
CA GLU A 120 -10.54 8.22 -5.39
C GLU A 120 -11.42 6.95 -5.32
N GLU A 121 -11.48 6.19 -6.41
CA GLU A 121 -12.11 4.87 -6.43
C GLU A 121 -11.44 3.93 -5.41
N GLU A 122 -10.12 3.88 -5.42
CA GLU A 122 -9.35 3.11 -4.45
C GLU A 122 -9.63 3.54 -3.01
N VAL A 123 -9.57 4.85 -2.75
CA VAL A 123 -9.95 5.42 -1.44
C VAL A 123 -11.36 5.00 -1.04
N GLY A 124 -12.30 4.96 -1.98
CA GLY A 124 -13.66 4.47 -1.78
C GLY A 124 -13.69 3.04 -1.24
N ARG A 125 -12.97 2.11 -1.89
CA ARG A 125 -12.86 0.70 -1.46
C ARG A 125 -12.39 0.59 -0.01
N TRP A 126 -11.36 1.33 0.36
CA TRP A 126 -10.83 1.31 1.73
C TRP A 126 -11.75 1.97 2.76
N LYS A 127 -12.48 3.04 2.38
CA LYS A 127 -13.48 3.66 3.25
C LYS A 127 -14.67 2.73 3.52
N GLU A 128 -15.13 2.02 2.49
CA GLU A 128 -16.19 1.01 2.61
C GLU A 128 -15.76 -0.16 3.51
N ALA A 129 -14.49 -0.55 3.45
CA ALA A 129 -13.88 -1.51 4.37
C ALA A 129 -13.64 -0.96 5.79
N GLY A 130 -14.03 0.29 6.06
CA GLY A 130 -13.93 0.90 7.36
C GLY A 130 -12.55 1.42 7.72
N TYR A 131 -11.69 1.74 6.74
CA TYR A 131 -10.37 2.34 6.93
C TYR A 131 -10.39 3.86 6.70
N LEU A 132 -9.59 4.60 7.46
CA LEU A 132 -9.34 6.02 7.19
C LEU A 132 -8.41 6.14 5.98
N SER A 133 -8.94 6.46 4.80
CA SER A 133 -8.14 6.64 3.60
C SER A 133 -8.41 7.99 2.91
N PHE A 134 -7.41 8.51 2.21
CA PHE A 134 -7.48 9.79 1.49
C PHE A 134 -6.45 9.85 0.37
N VAL A 135 -6.67 10.75 -0.59
CA VAL A 135 -5.74 11.00 -1.69
C VAL A 135 -4.75 12.09 -1.28
N VAL A 136 -3.46 11.84 -1.52
CA VAL A 136 -2.38 12.82 -1.40
C VAL A 136 -1.87 13.15 -2.79
N GLU A 137 -2.09 14.39 -3.23
CA GLU A 137 -1.62 14.86 -4.52
C GLU A 137 -0.13 15.20 -4.46
N ILE A 138 0.62 14.70 -5.43
CA ILE A 138 2.01 15.10 -5.68
C ILE A 138 2.14 15.49 -7.16
N PRO A 139 3.19 16.25 -7.55
CA PRO A 139 3.35 16.66 -8.94
C PRO A 139 3.31 15.47 -9.93
N GLY A 140 2.22 15.38 -10.70
CA GLY A 140 2.00 14.34 -11.71
C GLY A 140 1.42 13.02 -11.22
N TRP A 141 1.15 12.84 -9.90
CA TRP A 141 0.61 11.60 -9.36
C TRP A 141 -0.32 11.82 -8.18
N ASN A 142 -1.24 10.88 -7.97
CA ASN A 142 -2.20 10.84 -6.88
C ASN A 142 -1.92 9.59 -6.04
N ARG A 143 -1.47 9.77 -4.80
CA ARG A 143 -1.14 8.66 -3.90
C ARG A 143 -2.32 8.35 -3.01
N VAL A 144 -2.58 7.06 -2.79
CA VAL A 144 -3.59 6.62 -1.82
C VAL A 144 -2.91 6.40 -0.48
N ALA A 145 -3.33 7.16 0.52
CA ALA A 145 -2.85 7.14 1.88
C ALA A 145 -3.88 6.49 2.80
N LEU A 146 -3.40 5.69 3.75
CA LEU A 146 -4.18 4.93 4.71
C LEU A 146 -3.69 5.23 6.13
N GLY A 147 -4.62 5.66 6.97
CA GLY A 147 -4.39 6.07 8.35
C GLY A 147 -3.53 7.33 8.48
N ARG A 148 -3.39 7.78 9.73
CA ARG A 148 -2.47 8.84 10.14
C ARG A 148 -1.79 8.38 11.42
N TYR A 149 -0.47 8.46 11.48
CA TYR A 149 0.32 7.87 12.54
C TYR A 149 1.38 8.83 13.04
N THR A 150 1.66 8.78 14.34
CA THR A 150 2.69 9.62 14.96
C THR A 150 4.06 8.94 14.86
N LEU A 151 4.08 7.61 14.89
CA LEU A 151 5.29 6.79 14.89
C LEU A 151 5.34 5.87 13.66
N VAL A 152 6.53 5.71 13.09
CA VAL A 152 6.76 4.79 11.96
C VAL A 152 6.45 3.34 12.35
N SER A 153 6.72 2.96 13.60
CA SER A 153 6.45 1.59 14.10
C SER A 153 4.95 1.27 14.14
N GLU A 154 4.12 2.24 14.50
CA GLU A 154 2.66 2.10 14.52
C GLU A 154 2.11 1.95 13.10
N ALA A 155 2.53 2.85 12.19
CA ALA A 155 2.18 2.76 10.77
C ALA A 155 2.60 1.42 10.15
N ARG A 156 3.78 0.91 10.52
CA ARG A 156 4.28 -0.39 10.05
C ARG A 156 3.45 -1.54 10.58
N GLN A 157 3.14 -1.54 11.87
CA GLN A 157 2.35 -2.61 12.48
C GLN A 157 0.96 -2.70 11.84
N GLU A 158 0.32 -1.56 11.55
CA GLU A 158 -0.96 -1.55 10.82
C GLU A 158 -0.81 -2.01 9.37
N ALA A 159 0.22 -1.57 8.66
CA ALA A 159 0.47 -2.00 7.29
C ALA A 159 0.76 -3.50 7.19
N GLU A 160 1.47 -4.08 8.16
CA GLU A 160 1.76 -5.53 8.21
C GLU A 160 0.50 -6.37 8.40
N LYS A 161 -0.52 -5.88 9.12
CA LYS A 161 -1.82 -6.57 9.24
C LYS A 161 -2.58 -6.60 7.92
N LEU A 162 -2.31 -5.65 7.04
CA LEU A 162 -3.03 -5.44 5.78
C LEU A 162 -2.21 -5.84 4.55
N VAL A 163 -1.01 -6.39 4.74
CA VAL A 163 -0.06 -6.64 3.65
C VAL A 163 -0.64 -7.58 2.58
N GLU A 164 -1.46 -8.55 2.98
CA GLU A 164 -2.12 -9.48 2.07
C GLU A 164 -3.23 -8.81 1.24
N ALA A 165 -3.79 -7.70 1.72
CA ALA A 165 -4.81 -6.93 1.02
C ALA A 165 -4.20 -5.89 0.03
N PHE A 166 -2.89 -5.65 0.10
CA PHE A 166 -2.22 -4.70 -0.79
C PHE A 166 -1.73 -5.37 -2.08
N GLU A 167 -2.27 -4.96 -3.22
CA GLU A 167 -1.90 -5.51 -4.53
C GLU A 167 -0.44 -5.18 -4.92
N TYR A 168 0.06 -4.00 -4.55
CA TYR A 168 1.36 -3.46 -5.00
C TYR A 168 2.35 -3.23 -3.85
N GLY A 169 2.07 -3.79 -2.67
CA GLY A 169 2.82 -3.52 -1.44
C GLY A 169 2.50 -2.16 -0.84
N TYR A 170 3.36 -1.69 0.08
CA TYR A 170 3.16 -0.43 0.78
C TYR A 170 4.49 0.28 1.07
N TRP A 171 4.42 1.59 1.32
CA TRP A 171 5.51 2.35 1.92
C TRP A 171 4.99 3.35 2.95
N ILE A 172 5.79 3.65 3.96
CA ILE A 172 5.43 4.61 5.01
C ILE A 172 6.13 5.93 4.70
N GLY A 173 5.40 7.04 4.76
CA GLY A 173 5.99 8.35 4.51
C GLY A 173 5.23 9.47 5.20
N PRO A 174 5.82 10.68 5.23
CA PRO A 174 5.14 11.85 5.72
C PRO A 174 4.01 12.27 4.78
N ILE A 175 2.92 12.78 5.35
CA ILE A 175 1.84 13.42 4.60
C ILE A 175 2.38 14.77 4.11
N VAL A 176 2.78 14.83 2.84
CA VAL A 176 3.23 16.07 2.21
C VAL A 176 1.98 16.81 1.75
N ASN A 177 1.66 17.95 2.38
CA ASN A 177 0.63 18.84 1.87
C ASN A 177 1.27 19.68 0.75
N PRO A 178 0.86 19.54 -0.52
CA PRO A 178 1.47 20.29 -1.62
C PRO A 178 1.21 21.80 -1.55
N TYR A 179 0.24 22.23 -0.73
CA TYR A 179 -0.11 23.63 -0.53
C TYR A 179 -0.07 23.99 0.97
N PRO A 180 0.93 24.77 1.43
CA PRO A 180 0.96 25.33 2.78
C PRO A 180 -0.08 26.44 2.97
#